data_AF-A0A3N1DCU4-F1
#
_entry.id   AF-A0A3N1DCU4-F1
#
_cell.length_a   1.000
_cell.length_b   1.000
_cell.length_c   1.000
_cell.angle_alpha   90.00
_cell.angle_beta   90.00
_cell.angle_gamma   90.00
#
_symmetry.space_group_name_H-M   'P 1'
#
loop_
_entity.id
_entity.type
_entity.pdbx_description
1 polymer ?
#
loop_
_entity_poly.entity_id
_entity_poly.type
_entity_poly.pdbx_seq_one_letter_code
_entity_poly.pdbx_strand_id
1 'polypeptide(L)' 'MSDSLDLAKLRGEYPAWMIRPTAQGASFMATRADRYDLSSQELGAGLAMTLIEDDVEGLAEALAGQARIESAR' A
#
# COMPACT_ATOMS: atom_id res chain seq x y z
N MET A 1 6.84 -20.18 3.37
CA MET A 1 8.02 -19.51 3.97
C MET A 1 8.43 -18.23 3.21
N SER A 2 7.73 -17.81 2.16
CA SER A 2 8.08 -16.64 1.31
C SER A 2 7.48 -15.32 1.80
N ASP A 3 6.19 -15.30 2.18
CA ASP A 3 5.43 -14.05 2.35
C ASP A 3 5.98 -13.10 3.42
N SER A 4 6.63 -13.63 4.45
CA SER A 4 7.26 -12.82 5.50
C SER A 4 8.51 -12.08 5.02
N LEU A 5 9.30 -12.68 4.12
CA LEU A 5 10.45 -12.04 3.50
C LEU A 5 9.98 -11.00 2.47
N ASP A 6 8.95 -11.33 1.70
CA ASP A 6 8.37 -10.43 0.70
C ASP A 6 7.72 -9.20 1.36
N LEU A 7 7.03 -9.38 2.48
CA LEU A 7 6.52 -8.27 3.30
C LEU A 7 7.64 -7.38 3.85
N ALA A 8 8.74 -7.96 4.32
CA ALA A 8 9.87 -7.18 4.83
C ALA A 8 10.51 -6.33 3.73
N LYS A 9 10.62 -6.88 2.52
CA LYS A 9 11.10 -6.15 1.33
C LYS A 9 10.16 -4.99 0.99
N LEU A 10 8.85 -5.25 0.88
CA LEU A 10 7.84 -4.23 0.60
C LEU A 10 7.87 -3.06 1.61
N ARG A 11 8.02 -3.36 2.91
CA ARG A 11 8.18 -2.34 3.95
C ARG A 11 9.41 -1.46 3.75
N GLY A 12 10.50 -2.03 3.24
CA GLY A 12 11.72 -1.29 2.90
C GLY A 12 11.55 -0.40 1.67
N GLU A 13 10.82 -0.88 0.66
CA GLU A 13 10.56 -0.13 -0.59
C GLU A 13 9.56 1.01 -0.41
N TYR A 14 8.59 0.86 0.50
CA TYR A 14 7.50 1.82 0.70
C TYR A 14 7.42 2.32 2.15
N PRO A 15 8.42 3.08 2.65
CA PRO A 15 8.50 3.48 4.06
C PRO A 15 7.39 4.44 4.52
N ALA A 16 6.71 5.10 3.58
CA ALA A 16 5.54 5.95 3.87
C ALA A 16 4.26 5.14 4.16
N TRP A 17 4.31 3.81 4.00
CA TRP A 17 3.18 2.91 4.18
C TRP A 17 3.41 1.96 5.35
N MET A 18 2.41 1.86 6.23
CA MET A 18 2.32 0.82 7.23
C MET A 18 1.75 -0.45 6.59
N ILE A 19 2.62 -1.41 6.28
CA ILE A 19 2.26 -2.67 5.60
C ILE A 19 2.15 -3.82 6.61
N ARG A 20 1.01 -4.51 6.64
CA ARG A 20 0.73 -5.64 7.55
C ARG A 20 -0.28 -6.63 6.96
N PRO A 21 -0.22 -7.91 7.36
CA PRO A 21 -1.35 -8.82 7.16
C PRO A 21 -2.55 -8.34 7.98
N THR A 22 -3.76 -8.66 7.52
CA THR A 22 -4.99 -8.44 8.29
C THR A 22 -5.12 -9.45 9.43
N ALA A 23 -6.04 -9.21 10.38
CA ALA A 23 -6.16 -10.00 11.61
C ALA A 23 -6.42 -11.51 11.41
N GLN A 24 -6.83 -11.92 10.21
CA GLN A 24 -7.06 -13.32 9.83
C GLN A 24 -6.01 -13.86 8.85
N GLY A 25 -5.02 -13.03 8.44
CA GLY A 25 -4.02 -13.41 7.45
C GLY A 25 -4.56 -13.68 6.05
N ALA A 26 -5.85 -13.42 5.80
CA ALA A 26 -6.53 -13.68 4.53
C ALA A 26 -6.22 -12.61 3.46
N SER A 27 -5.69 -11.46 3.89
CA SER A 27 -5.36 -10.33 3.01
C SER A 27 -4.19 -9.55 3.61
N PHE A 28 -3.58 -8.72 2.78
CA PHE A 28 -2.51 -7.81 3.14
C PHE A 28 -3.00 -6.38 2.96
N MET A 29 -2.59 -5.51 3.87
CA MET A 29 -3.04 -4.13 3.94
C MET A 29 -1.85 -3.19 4.00
N ALA A 30 -1.90 -2.11 3.23
CA ALA A 30 -1.00 -0.98 3.33
C ALA A 30 -1.81 0.27 3.66
N THR A 31 -1.53 0.92 4.80
CA THR A 31 -2.16 2.19 5.18
C THR A 31 -1.11 3.29 5.22
N ARG A 32 -1.45 4.47 4.72
CA ARG A 32 -0.57 5.65 4.79
C ARG A 32 -0.16 5.95 6.23
N ALA A 33 1.14 6.11 6.44
CA ALA A 33 1.73 6.44 7.74
C ALA A 33 2.25 7.88 7.80
N ASP A 34 2.45 8.52 6.63
CA ASP A 34 3.01 9.86 6.48
C ASP A 34 1.97 10.98 6.43
N ARG A 35 0.67 10.64 6.36
CA ARG A 35 -0.45 11.59 6.24
C ARG A 35 -1.74 11.03 6.83
N TYR A 36 -2.70 11.90 7.07
CA TYR A 36 -3.98 11.56 7.73
C TYR A 36 -5.21 11.78 6.86
N ASP A 37 -5.08 12.52 5.76
CA ASP A 37 -6.17 12.87 4.86
C ASP A 37 -5.70 12.97 3.40
N LEU A 38 -6.69 13.05 2.50
CA LEU A 38 -6.52 13.36 1.08
C LEU A 38 -7.46 14.51 0.73
N SER A 39 -6.96 15.47 -0.02
CA SER A 39 -7.79 16.51 -0.63
C SER A 39 -8.76 15.91 -1.67
N SER A 40 -9.82 16.63 -2.01
CA SER A 40 -10.76 16.21 -3.07
C SER A 40 -10.07 16.00 -4.42
N GLN A 41 -9.03 16.79 -4.72
CA GLN A 41 -8.25 16.62 -5.94
C GLN A 41 -7.45 15.31 -5.92
N GLU A 42 -6.86 14.95 -4.78
CA GLU A 42 -6.12 13.69 -4.59
C GLU A 42 -7.02 12.47 -4.71
N LEU A 43 -8.19 12.51 -4.07
CA LEU A 43 -9.22 11.49 -4.24
C LEU A 43 -9.65 11.38 -5.70
N GLY A 44 -9.88 12.51 -6.37
CA GLY A 44 -10.24 12.55 -7.80
C GLY A 44 -9.15 12.02 -8.74
N ALA A 45 -7.89 12.10 -8.34
CA ALA A 45 -6.76 11.52 -9.07
C ALA A 45 -6.58 10.01 -8.78
N GLY A 46 -7.39 9.43 -7.89
CA GLY A 46 -7.34 8.01 -7.54
C GLY A 46 -6.36 7.68 -6.42
N LEU A 47 -5.92 8.65 -5.61
CA LEU A 47 -5.09 8.34 -4.45
C LEU A 47 -5.91 7.62 -3.37
N ALA A 48 -5.27 6.66 -2.71
CA ALA A 48 -5.85 5.91 -1.60
C ALA A 48 -5.10 6.14 -0.28
N MET A 49 -5.85 6.16 0.83
CA MET A 49 -5.28 6.12 2.19
C MET A 49 -4.93 4.70 2.63
N THR A 50 -5.66 3.70 2.12
CA THR A 50 -5.48 2.29 2.44
C THR A 50 -5.66 1.46 1.19
N LEU A 51 -4.76 0.52 0.96
CA LEU A 51 -4.83 -0.53 -0.05
C LEU A 51 -5.00 -1.87 0.66
N ILE A 52 -5.80 -2.78 0.10
CA ILE A 52 -6.04 -4.12 0.63
C ILE A 52 -6.08 -5.09 -0.54
N GLU A 53 -5.28 -6.14 -0.48
CA GLU A 53 -5.19 -7.16 -1.52
C GLU A 53 -5.09 -8.55 -0.89
N ASP A 54 -5.50 -9.58 -1.64
CA ASP A 54 -5.60 -10.95 -1.12
C ASP A 54 -4.22 -11.60 -0.88
N ASP A 55 -3.21 -11.17 -1.64
CA ASP A 55 -1.84 -11.65 -1.52
C ASP A 55 -0.79 -10.52 -1.58
N VAL A 56 0.48 -10.90 -1.33
CA VAL A 56 1.60 -9.95 -1.28
C VAL A 56 1.92 -9.38 -2.66
N GLU A 57 1.72 -10.15 -3.73
CA GLU A 57 1.99 -9.74 -5.11
C GLU A 57 1.00 -8.67 -5.55
N GLY A 58 -0.30 -8.90 -5.33
CA GLY A 58 -1.35 -7.91 -5.56
C GLY A 58 -1.09 -6.62 -4.78
N LEU A 59 -0.69 -6.71 -3.51
CA LEU A 59 -0.37 -5.51 -2.72
C LEU A 59 0.84 -4.75 -3.30
N ALA A 60 1.85 -5.45 -3.80
CA ALA A 60 3.01 -4.83 -4.45
C ALA A 60 2.61 -4.09 -5.74
N GLU A 61 1.74 -4.70 -6.56
CA GLU A 61 1.22 -4.07 -7.77
C GLU A 61 0.38 -2.82 -7.45
N ALA A 62 -0.49 -2.90 -6.44
CA ALA A 62 -1.31 -1.79 -5.98
C ALA A 62 -0.44 -0.62 -5.48
N LEU A 63 0.61 -0.89 -4.69
CA LEU A 63 1.58 0.11 -4.23
C LEU A 63 2.33 0.76 -5.39
N ALA A 64 2.77 -0.02 -6.38
CA ALA A 64 3.43 0.49 -7.57
C ALA A 64 2.47 1.34 -8.44
N GLY A 65 1.19 0.96 -8.52
CA GLY A 65 0.14 1.77 -9.15
C GLY A 65 -0.06 3.11 -8.45
N GLN A 66 -0.19 3.07 -7.13
CA GLN A 66 -0.36 4.22 -6.27
C GLN A 66 0.84 5.19 -6.37
N ALA A 67 2.07 4.68 -6.37
CA ALA A 67 3.30 5.47 -6.56
C ALA A 67 3.34 6.17 -7.94
N ARG A 68 2.85 5.51 -8.99
CA ARG A 68 2.76 6.12 -10.33
C ARG A 68 1.79 7.30 -10.34
N ILE A 69 0.61 7.16 -9.75
CA ILE A 69 -0.39 8.24 -9.63
C ILE A 69 0.20 9.43 -8.88
N GLU A 70 0.96 9.18 -7.82
CA GLU A 70 1.60 10.22 -7.01
C GLU A 70 2.73 10.95 -7.74
N SER A 71 3.51 10.22 -8.55
CA SER A 71 4.60 10.80 -9.34
C SER A 71 4.14 11.58 -10.57
N ALA A 72 2.90 11.36 -11.04
CA ALA A 72 2.34 12.04 -12.20
C ALA A 72 1.80 13.45 -11.92
N ARG A 73 2.04 13.98 -10.70
CA ARG A 73 1.58 15.28 -10.22
C ARG A 73 2.68 16.33 -10.17
#